data_AF-A0A9Q0ZXV5-F1
#
_entry.id   AF-A0A9Q0ZXV5-F1
#
_cell.length_a   1.000
_cell.length_b   1.000
_cell.length_c   1.000
_cell.angle_alpha   90.00
_cell.angle_beta   90.00
_cell.angle_gamma   90.00
#
_symmetry.space_group_name_H-M   'P 1'
#
loop_
_entity.id
_entity.type
_entity.pdbx_description
1 polymer ?
#
loop_
_entity_poly.entity_id
_entity_poly.type
_entity_poly.pdbx_seq_one_letter_code
_entity_poly.pdbx_strand_id
1 'polypeptide(L)'
;MVREDISCCVHECSVYVNAVFNTDSNHTVIQTYNITTYKLCDYDNSVDNDTVQWSSPNPSNTLTQAVTWAVPLLKEGPTFFFSGDYDGEQCQNGQHFKIAVSHGKGLPDSLKDPSDQAPAPNAADYGSTPDTVVPL
;
A
#
# COMPACT_ATOMS: atom_id res chain seq x y z
N MET A 1 -2.54 -18.84 -1.50
CA MET A 1 -2.86 -17.50 -0.95
C MET A 1 -3.96 -17.63 0.10
N VAL A 2 -3.58 -17.72 1.38
CA VAL A 2 -4.54 -17.77 2.51
C VAL A 2 -4.46 -16.44 3.24
N ARG A 3 -5.61 -15.84 3.54
CA ARG A 3 -5.74 -14.50 4.11
C ARG A 3 -5.75 -14.61 5.63
N GLU A 4 -4.64 -14.30 6.28
CA GLU A 4 -4.55 -14.25 7.75
C GLU A 4 -3.92 -12.89 8.16
N ASP A 5 -4.70 -12.16 8.95
CA ASP A 5 -4.43 -11.02 9.81
C ASP A 5 -3.82 -9.70 9.29
N ILE A 6 -4.55 -8.62 9.61
CA ILE A 6 -4.12 -7.21 9.53
C ILE A 6 -3.31 -6.91 10.80
N SER A 7 -1.98 -6.92 10.70
CA SER A 7 -1.09 -6.55 11.79
C SER A 7 -0.69 -5.07 11.70
N CYS A 8 -1.20 -4.23 12.61
CA CYS A 8 -0.71 -2.85 12.81
C CYS A 8 0.41 -2.87 13.86
N CYS A 9 1.66 -2.63 13.45
CA CYS A 9 2.79 -2.45 14.38
C CYS A 9 2.91 -0.98 14.83
N VAL A 10 2.99 -0.78 16.14
CA VAL A 10 3.16 0.51 16.83
C VAL A 10 4.65 0.71 17.15
N HIS A 11 5.42 1.22 16.19
CA HIS A 11 6.59 2.09 16.43
C HIS A 11 7.12 2.58 15.09
N GLU A 12 7.16 3.91 14.93
CA GLU A 12 7.48 4.65 13.69
C GLU A 12 6.42 4.54 12.58
N CYS A 13 5.20 5.01 12.89
CA CYS A 13 4.06 5.08 11.98
C CYS A 13 4.30 6.08 10.83
N SER A 14 4.96 5.65 9.76
CA SER A 14 4.39 5.90 8.44
C SER A 14 3.11 5.06 8.37
N VAL A 15 1.94 5.66 8.62
CA VAL A 15 0.64 4.94 8.70
C VAL A 15 0.24 4.47 7.29
N TYR A 16 0.90 3.44 6.78
CA TYR A 16 0.49 2.73 5.59
C TYR A 16 -0.08 1.38 5.99
N VAL A 17 -1.32 1.11 5.59
CA VAL A 17 -1.92 -0.21 5.75
C VAL A 17 -1.28 -1.14 4.71
N ASN A 18 -0.91 -2.35 5.13
CA ASN A 18 -0.36 -3.36 4.26
C ASN A 18 -1.33 -4.54 4.15
N ALA A 19 -1.38 -5.16 2.96
CA ALA A 19 -1.94 -6.49 2.80
C ALA A 19 -0.80 -7.51 2.94
N VAL A 20 -0.93 -8.43 3.88
CA VAL A 20 0.06 -9.49 4.14
C VAL A 20 -0.32 -10.75 3.39
N PHE A 21 0.63 -11.32 2.66
CA PHE A 21 0.45 -12.51 1.87
C PHE A 21 1.43 -13.59 2.31
N ASN A 22 0.88 -14.67 2.88
CA ASN A 22 1.63 -15.89 3.15
C ASN A 22 1.49 -16.81 1.93
N THR A 23 2.62 -17.11 1.31
CA THR A 23 2.73 -17.85 0.06
C THR A 23 4.01 -18.69 0.05
N ASP A 24 4.45 -19.12 -1.12
CA ASP A 24 5.73 -19.79 -1.31
C ASP A 24 6.46 -19.31 -2.57
N SER A 25 7.63 -19.89 -2.84
CA SER A 25 8.48 -19.56 -3.97
C SER A 25 7.95 -20.04 -5.34
N ASN A 26 6.74 -20.58 -5.41
CA ASN A 26 6.05 -20.98 -6.64
C ASN A 26 4.84 -20.10 -6.97
N HIS A 27 4.70 -19.01 -6.22
CA HIS A 27 3.57 -18.11 -6.32
C HIS A 27 4.06 -16.66 -6.32
N THR A 28 3.42 -15.85 -7.15
CA THR A 28 3.60 -14.42 -7.17
C THR A 28 2.45 -13.73 -6.45
N VAL A 29 2.73 -12.53 -5.96
CA VAL A 29 1.70 -11.56 -5.64
C VAL A 29 1.81 -10.48 -6.68
N ILE A 30 0.75 -10.23 -7.42
CA ILE A 30 0.64 -9.07 -8.30
C ILE A 30 -0.42 -8.15 -7.72
N GLN A 31 -0.10 -6.87 -7.58
CA GLN A 31 -1.04 -5.81 -7.25
C GLN A 31 -1.29 -5.03 -8.52
N THR A 32 -2.55 -4.87 -8.90
CA THR A 32 -2.92 -3.98 -10.00
C THR A 32 -4.10 -3.10 -9.62
N TYR A 33 -4.14 -1.91 -10.20
CA TYR A 33 -5.31 -1.03 -10.19
C TYR A 33 -6.17 -1.18 -11.46
N ASN A 34 -5.73 -2.04 -12.40
CA ASN A 34 -6.37 -2.26 -13.69
C ASN A 34 -7.25 -3.52 -13.67
N ILE A 35 -8.56 -3.32 -13.82
CA ILE A 35 -9.52 -4.43 -13.80
C ILE A 35 -9.36 -5.37 -15.01
N THR A 36 -8.85 -4.88 -16.14
CA THR A 36 -8.66 -5.70 -17.35
C THR A 36 -7.49 -6.66 -17.13
N THR A 37 -6.34 -6.16 -16.68
CA THR A 37 -5.18 -6.97 -16.25
C THR A 37 -5.59 -8.07 -15.27
N TYR A 38 -6.35 -7.71 -14.23
CA TYR A 38 -6.86 -8.67 -13.24
C TYR A 38 -7.79 -9.73 -13.84
N LYS A 39 -8.74 -9.34 -14.70
CA LYS A 39 -9.72 -10.29 -15.28
C LYS A 39 -9.09 -11.23 -16.31
N LEU A 40 -8.07 -10.75 -17.02
CA LEU A 40 -7.36 -11.55 -18.02
C LEU A 40 -6.28 -12.42 -17.38
N CYS A 41 -5.96 -12.20 -16.09
CA CYS A 41 -4.81 -12.82 -15.43
C CYS A 41 -3.50 -12.58 -16.18
N ASP A 42 -3.37 -11.42 -16.81
CA ASP A 42 -2.28 -11.07 -17.72
C ASP A 42 -1.49 -9.89 -17.17
N TYR A 43 -0.31 -10.18 -16.62
CA TYR A 43 0.63 -9.19 -16.10
C TYR A 43 1.46 -8.52 -17.19
N ASP A 44 1.83 -9.26 -18.24
CA ASP A 44 2.80 -8.83 -19.25
C ASP A 44 2.28 -7.68 -20.11
N ASN A 45 0.96 -7.54 -20.20
CA ASN A 45 0.30 -6.42 -20.89
C ASN A 45 -0.14 -5.30 -19.94
N SER A 46 0.40 -5.25 -18.72
CA SER A 46 0.12 -4.15 -17.79
C SER A 46 0.89 -2.88 -18.16
N VAL A 47 0.38 -1.72 -17.74
CA VAL A 47 1.05 -0.44 -17.96
C VAL A 47 1.91 -0.17 -16.73
N ASP A 48 3.20 0.13 -16.90
CA ASP A 48 4.26 0.15 -15.86
C ASP A 48 3.97 0.93 -14.55
N ASN A 49 2.87 1.69 -14.43
CA ASN A 49 2.52 2.47 -13.25
C ASN A 49 1.26 1.99 -12.50
N ASP A 50 0.53 1.02 -13.06
CA ASP A 50 -0.70 0.51 -12.44
C ASP A 50 -0.53 -0.88 -11.81
N THR A 51 0.61 -1.54 -12.04
CA THR A 51 0.83 -2.93 -11.67
C THR A 51 2.24 -3.14 -11.10
N VAL A 52 2.33 -3.94 -10.03
CA VAL A 52 3.60 -4.29 -9.37
C VAL A 52 3.57 -5.78 -9.05
N GLN A 53 4.69 -6.46 -9.25
CA GLN A 53 4.85 -7.87 -8.92
C GLN A 53 5.85 -8.07 -7.77
N TRP A 54 5.48 -8.93 -6.81
CA TRP A 54 6.35 -9.48 -5.79
C TRP A 54 6.51 -10.97 -6.05
N SER A 55 7.76 -11.41 -6.19
CA SER A 55 8.10 -12.80 -6.53
C SER A 55 9.39 -13.22 -5.83
N SER A 56 9.53 -14.51 -5.55
CA SER A 56 10.76 -15.05 -4.99
C SER A 56 11.91 -14.85 -5.97
N PRO A 57 13.12 -14.44 -5.52
CA PRO A 57 14.29 -14.34 -6.40
C PRO A 57 14.77 -15.71 -6.92
N ASN A 58 14.36 -16.80 -6.26
CA ASN A 58 14.66 -18.17 -6.64
C ASN A 58 13.34 -18.96 -6.73
N PRO A 59 12.59 -18.83 -7.83
CA PRO A 59 11.34 -19.56 -7.98
C PRO A 59 11.58 -21.05 -8.19
N SER A 60 10.73 -21.91 -7.62
CA SER A 60 10.82 -23.36 -7.80
C SER A 60 9.45 -24.01 -7.66
N ASN A 61 9.14 -24.95 -8.56
CA ASN A 61 7.91 -25.75 -8.55
C ASN A 61 8.08 -27.15 -7.93
N THR A 62 9.30 -27.55 -7.62
CA THR A 62 9.63 -28.87 -7.06
C THR A 62 10.13 -28.79 -5.64
N LEU A 63 10.75 -27.66 -5.25
CA LEU A 63 11.20 -27.39 -3.90
C LEU A 63 10.77 -25.99 -3.48
N THR A 64 9.52 -25.87 -3.06
CA THR A 64 8.93 -24.61 -2.62
C THR A 64 9.43 -24.20 -1.23
N GLN A 65 9.72 -22.92 -1.06
CA GLN A 65 10.05 -22.31 0.23
C GLN A 65 8.96 -21.32 0.63
N ALA A 66 8.59 -21.26 1.90
CA ALA A 66 7.62 -20.29 2.38
C ALA A 66 8.12 -18.85 2.19
N VAL A 67 7.25 -17.96 1.73
CA VAL A 67 7.54 -16.54 1.49
C VAL A 67 6.40 -15.70 2.01
N THR A 68 6.72 -14.56 2.63
CA THR A 68 5.73 -13.58 3.10
C THR A 68 6.00 -12.22 2.49
N TRP A 69 4.96 -11.60 1.92
CA TRP A 69 5.00 -10.25 1.37
C TRP A 69 4.08 -9.31 2.13
N ALA A 70 4.59 -8.15 2.55
CA ALA A 70 3.78 -7.04 3.04
C ALA A 70 3.62 -6.02 1.92
N VAL A 71 2.47 -6.04 1.24
CA VAL A 71 2.20 -5.17 0.10
C VAL A 71 1.54 -3.88 0.55
N PRO A 72 2.13 -2.70 0.27
CA PRO A 72 1.56 -1.44 0.70
C PRO A 72 0.29 -1.08 -0.08
N LEU A 73 -0.70 -0.55 0.64
CA LEU A 73 -1.97 -0.05 0.08
C LEU A 73 -1.89 1.47 -0.03
N LEU A 74 -1.45 1.96 -1.19
CA LEU A 74 -1.08 3.37 -1.38
C LEU A 74 -2.16 4.23 -2.04
N LYS A 75 -3.20 3.62 -2.62
CA LYS A 75 -4.26 4.32 -3.35
C LYS A 75 -5.62 3.91 -2.81
N GLU A 76 -6.50 4.89 -2.62
CA GLU A 76 -7.91 4.62 -2.32
C GLU A 76 -8.62 4.05 -3.55
N GLY A 77 -9.66 3.24 -3.30
CA GLY A 77 -10.46 2.58 -4.32
C GLY A 77 -10.15 1.08 -4.46
N PRO A 78 -10.59 0.46 -5.57
CA PRO A 78 -10.35 -0.95 -5.83
C PRO A 78 -8.86 -1.24 -6.00
N THR A 79 -8.39 -2.29 -5.34
CA THR A 79 -7.07 -2.89 -5.58
C THR A 79 -7.27 -4.36 -5.83
N PHE A 80 -6.63 -4.86 -6.89
CA PHE A 80 -6.76 -6.23 -7.34
C PHE A 80 -5.47 -6.99 -7.08
N PHE A 81 -5.60 -8.23 -6.62
CA PHE A 81 -4.49 -9.11 -6.36
C PHE A 81 -4.66 -10.44 -7.07
N PHE A 82 -3.59 -10.96 -7.64
CA PHE A 82 -3.59 -12.29 -8.27
C PHE A 82 -2.18 -12.87 -8.33
N SER A 83 -2.05 -14.16 -8.60
CA SER A 83 -0.77 -14.77 -9.00
C SER A 83 -0.67 -14.87 -10.52
N GLY A 84 0.45 -14.41 -11.08
CA GLY A 84 0.78 -14.50 -12.49
C GLY A 84 1.61 -15.73 -12.85
N ASP A 85 2.00 -16.56 -11.87
CA ASP A 85 2.76 -17.78 -12.17
C ASP A 85 1.95 -18.74 -13.05
N TYR A 86 2.68 -19.52 -13.86
CA TYR A 86 2.12 -20.43 -14.86
C TYR A 86 1.23 -19.71 -15.88
N ASP A 87 1.71 -18.59 -16.42
CA ASP A 87 0.99 -17.76 -17.40
C ASP A 87 -0.42 -17.39 -16.94
N GLY A 88 -0.56 -17.10 -15.63
CA GLY A 88 -1.83 -16.74 -15.00
C GLY A 88 -2.77 -17.90 -14.70
N GLU A 89 -2.38 -19.17 -14.93
CA GLU A 89 -3.21 -20.34 -14.62
C GLU A 89 -3.63 -20.37 -13.15
N GLN A 90 -2.73 -20.00 -12.22
CA GLN A 90 -3.07 -19.93 -10.80
C GLN A 90 -4.18 -18.89 -10.52
N CYS A 91 -4.12 -17.73 -11.17
CA CYS A 91 -5.18 -16.74 -11.13
C CYS A 91 -6.48 -17.28 -11.71
N GLN A 92 -6.46 -17.93 -12.87
CA GLN A 92 -7.65 -18.51 -13.51
C GLN A 92 -8.30 -19.59 -12.63
N ASN A 93 -7.50 -20.30 -11.83
CA ASN A 93 -7.94 -21.33 -10.88
C ASN A 93 -8.28 -20.78 -9.49
N GLY A 94 -8.52 -19.48 -9.36
CA GLY A 94 -9.09 -18.87 -8.15
C GLY A 94 -8.07 -18.20 -7.23
N GLN A 95 -6.78 -18.17 -7.59
CA GLN A 95 -5.78 -17.43 -6.81
C GLN A 95 -5.77 -15.94 -7.17
N HIS A 96 -6.92 -15.31 -6.96
CA HIS A 96 -7.13 -13.90 -7.21
C HIS A 96 -8.21 -13.35 -6.26
N PHE A 97 -8.06 -12.10 -5.82
CA PHE A 97 -9.08 -11.41 -5.06
C PHE A 97 -9.01 -9.90 -5.24
N LYS A 98 -10.06 -9.21 -4.81
CA LYS A 98 -10.15 -7.75 -4.82
C LYS A 98 -10.42 -7.22 -3.42
N ILE A 99 -9.89 -6.04 -3.14
CA ILE A 99 -10.22 -5.27 -1.94
C ILE A 99 -10.65 -3.85 -2.34
N ALA A 100 -11.31 -3.16 -1.42
CA ALA A 100 -11.55 -1.73 -1.52
C ALA A 100 -10.75 -1.05 -0.40
N VAL A 101 -9.84 -0.17 -0.78
CA VAL A 101 -9.08 0.66 0.15
C VAL A 101 -9.84 1.97 0.34
N SER A 102 -10.03 2.37 1.60
CA SER A 102 -10.72 3.62 1.94
C SER A 102 -10.02 4.30 3.10
N HIS A 103 -10.15 5.63 3.18
CA HIS A 103 -9.66 6.37 4.34
C HIS A 103 -10.21 5.80 5.65
N GLY A 104 -9.31 5.59 6.62
CA GLY A 104 -9.72 5.31 8.00
C GLY A 104 -10.50 6.49 8.58
N LYS A 105 -11.42 6.22 9.50
CA LYS A 105 -12.25 7.25 10.17
C LYS A 105 -11.49 8.09 11.21
N GLY A 106 -10.18 7.87 11.35
CA GLY A 106 -9.36 8.49 12.38
C GLY A 106 -9.72 8.01 13.78
N LEU A 107 -9.15 8.66 14.80
CA LEU A 107 -9.51 8.40 16.18
C LEU A 107 -10.95 8.90 16.44
N PRO A 108 -11.76 8.18 17.22
CA PRO A 108 -13.06 8.68 17.67
C PRO A 108 -12.90 9.99 18.46
N ASP A 109 -13.91 10.86 18.39
CA ASP A 109 -13.84 12.23 18.94
C ASP A 109 -13.50 12.27 20.44
N SER A 110 -13.90 11.27 21.20
CA SER A 110 -13.58 11.14 22.64
C SER A 110 -12.09 10.95 22.94
N LEU A 111 -11.29 10.60 21.93
CA LEU A 111 -9.85 10.38 22.03
C LEU A 111 -9.04 11.44 21.28
N LYS A 112 -9.70 12.46 20.71
CA LYS A 112 -9.00 13.60 20.10
C LYS A 112 -8.44 14.49 21.21
N ASP A 113 -7.19 14.93 21.05
CA ASP A 113 -6.56 15.82 22.02
C ASP A 113 -7.24 17.20 21.94
N PRO A 114 -7.59 17.85 23.07
CA PRO A 114 -8.11 19.22 23.07
C PRO A 114 -7.20 20.22 22.32
N SER A 115 -5.90 19.94 22.23
CA SER A 115 -4.91 20.76 21.51
C SER A 115 -5.08 20.71 19.99
N ASP A 116 -5.70 19.67 19.42
CA ASP A 116 -5.99 19.59 17.97
C ASP A 116 -7.12 20.53 17.54
N GLN A 117 -7.84 21.12 18.51
CA GLN A 117 -8.86 22.16 18.30
C GLN A 117 -8.32 23.58 18.49
N ALA A 118 -7.04 23.74 18.84
CA ALA A 118 -6.45 25.07 18.96
C ALA A 118 -6.46 25.78 17.59
N PRO A 119 -6.96 27.02 17.51
CA PRO A 119 -6.91 27.78 16.27
C PRO A 119 -5.48 27.84 15.76
N ALA A 120 -5.27 27.65 14.45
CA ALA A 120 -3.98 27.90 13.83
C ALA A 120 -3.50 29.30 14.27
N PRO A 121 -2.24 29.47 14.69
CA PRO A 121 -1.75 30.78 15.11
C PRO A 121 -1.99 31.75 13.95
N ASN A 122 -2.69 32.86 14.23
CA ASN A 122 -2.88 33.93 13.26
C ASN A 122 -1.50 34.25 12.66
N ALA A 123 -1.39 34.15 11.34
CA ALA A 123 -0.20 34.59 10.63
C ALA A 123 0.13 36.00 11.11
N ALA A 124 1.28 36.17 11.75
CA ALA A 124 1.77 37.48 12.09
C ALA A 124 1.92 38.26 10.79
N ASP A 125 1.24 39.40 10.71
CA ASP A 125 1.37 40.35 9.63
C ASP A 125 2.85 40.78 9.57
N TYR A 126 3.58 40.32 8.54
CA TYR A 126 4.98 40.68 8.32
C TYR A 126 5.04 42.12 7.82
N GLY A 127 4.74 43.06 8.71
CA GLY A 127 4.92 44.49 8.52
C GLY A 127 6.02 45.01 9.42
N SER A 128 7.14 45.42 8.82
CA SER A 128 8.26 46.22 9.36
C SER A 128 9.51 45.44 9.77
N THR A 129 10.43 45.27 8.81
CA THR A 129 11.87 45.14 9.10
C THR A 129 12.40 46.50 9.59
N PRO A 130 13.09 46.60 10.74
CA PRO A 130 13.86 47.79 11.06
C PRO A 130 15.19 47.74 10.27
N ASP A 131 15.37 48.69 9.37
CA ASP A 131 16.65 49.00 8.75
C ASP A 131 17.71 49.17 9.83
N THR A 132 18.65 48.23 9.91
CA THR A 132 19.86 48.40 10.73
C THR A 132 20.93 48.98 9.83
N VAL A 133 20.95 50.30 9.74
CA VAL A 133 22.09 51.06 9.23
C VAL A 133 23.26 50.79 10.16
N VAL A 134 24.34 50.19 9.64
CA VAL A 134 25.64 50.10 10.33
C VAL A 134 26.43 51.37 10.01
N PRO A 135 26.73 52.26 10.96
CA PRO A 135 27.70 53.33 10.75
C PRO A 135 29.11 52.88 11.15
N LEU A 136 30.00 53.01 10.16
CA LEU A 136 31.48 53.12 10.18
C LEU A 136 32.30 51.99 10.82
#